data_AF-M4E0V4-F1
#
_entry.id   AF-M4E0V4-F1
#
_cell.length_a   1.000
_cell.length_b   1.000
_cell.length_c   1.000
_cell.angle_alpha   90.00
_cell.angle_beta   90.00
_cell.angle_gamma   90.00
#
_symmetry.space_group_name_H-M   'P 1'
#
loop_
_entity.id
_entity.type
_entity.pdbx_description
1 polymer ?
#
loop_
_entity_poly.entity_id
_entity_poly.type
_entity_poly.pdbx_seq_one_letter_code
_entity_poly.pdbx_strand_id
1 'polypeptide(L)'
;MGMTGFTVALMLIGVIIYPCVCVKEFSDHQEIKIQTLLKRLNKHALISVKSVDGDIIDCVPIHSQPAFDHPLLRNHTIQMRPSFIPEITSTYTKKCTKATQAWHKSGRCPENTVPIRRIMKEDILRSKSIESFGKKTTSSIPENDPSKDHEYAVMNSMQGKYFGTKFAVNMWKPEVQVPNEFSLAQTWLVSGVGTTRNTIEAGLQVYPGKYGDNNLRLFVFWTANGYQGTGCYNNDCAGFVQRSNKIAVGGTYNTVSQYDGDQYELSVLIWKDGENWWLQIGEEIVGYWPGQLFNSLGNGGTIVQWGGEIVNKETDGKHTGTDMGSGHFAEEGYKKASYFRNLMTIDETNTLREPQGVYPTTGHDNCYNIKAGDGGTSWGVNFFYGGPGLNERCP
;
A
#
# COMPACT_ATOMS: atom_id res chain seq x y z
N MET A 1 2.23 -82.97 48.26
CA MET A 1 3.21 -83.03 47.16
C MET A 1 2.45 -82.89 45.85
N GLY A 2 2.55 -81.73 45.23
CA GLY A 2 1.89 -81.39 43.96
C GLY A 2 2.57 -80.15 43.40
N MET A 3 3.19 -80.30 42.24
CA MET A 3 3.98 -79.30 41.51
C MET A 3 3.12 -78.16 40.94
N THR A 4 3.62 -76.94 41.06
CA THR A 4 3.27 -75.79 40.21
C THR A 4 4.55 -74.92 40.19
N GLY A 5 5.32 -74.78 39.12
CA GLY A 5 4.93 -74.37 37.77
C GLY A 5 5.19 -72.86 37.64
N PHE A 6 6.46 -72.46 37.45
CA PHE A 6 6.83 -71.05 37.26
C PHE A 6 6.67 -70.66 35.79
N THR A 7 5.72 -69.77 35.53
CA THR A 7 5.56 -69.10 34.22
C THR A 7 6.12 -67.68 34.36
N VAL A 8 7.18 -67.38 33.61
CA VAL A 8 7.77 -66.04 33.54
C VAL A 8 6.99 -65.23 32.50
N ALA A 9 6.27 -64.20 32.96
CA ALA A 9 5.60 -63.24 32.07
C ALA A 9 6.54 -62.05 31.79
N LEU A 10 6.98 -61.93 30.53
CA LEU A 10 7.69 -60.76 30.00
C LEU A 10 6.70 -59.61 29.82
N MET A 11 6.79 -58.56 30.66
CA MET A 11 6.09 -57.29 30.42
C MET A 11 6.86 -56.47 29.36
N LEU A 12 6.29 -56.35 28.17
CA LEU A 12 6.70 -55.37 27.16
C LEU A 12 6.16 -53.99 27.56
N ILE A 13 7.04 -53.08 27.98
CA ILE A 13 6.71 -51.67 28.21
C ILE A 13 6.65 -50.98 26.84
N GLY A 14 5.44 -50.74 26.35
CA GLY A 14 5.20 -49.90 25.17
C GLY A 14 5.44 -48.43 25.51
N VAL A 15 6.50 -47.84 24.95
CA VAL A 15 6.76 -46.40 25.02
C VAL A 15 5.82 -45.70 24.05
N ILE A 16 4.76 -45.07 24.55
CA ILE A 16 3.89 -44.19 23.77
C ILE A 16 4.61 -42.85 23.62
N ILE A 17 5.24 -42.62 22.47
CA ILE A 17 5.79 -41.33 22.09
C ILE A 17 4.62 -40.46 21.62
N TYR A 18 4.11 -39.60 22.49
CA TYR A 18 3.25 -38.50 22.07
C TYR A 18 4.08 -37.50 21.25
N PRO A 19 3.65 -37.09 20.04
CA PRO A 19 4.29 -35.97 19.37
C PRO A 19 4.03 -34.73 20.23
N CYS A 20 5.10 -34.20 20.82
CA CYS A 20 5.09 -32.92 21.50
C CYS A 20 4.70 -31.86 20.46
N VAL A 21 3.42 -31.47 20.45
CA VAL A 21 2.99 -30.24 19.79
C VAL A 21 3.67 -29.13 20.57
N CYS A 22 4.74 -28.57 20.02
CA CYS A 22 5.34 -27.34 20.51
C CYS A 22 4.33 -26.21 20.33
N VAL A 23 3.37 -26.10 21.24
CA VAL A 23 2.64 -24.87 21.49
C VAL A 23 3.70 -23.89 21.97
N LYS A 24 4.02 -22.91 21.14
CA LYS A 24 4.91 -21.81 21.51
C LYS A 24 4.21 -21.08 22.66
N GLU A 25 4.58 -21.38 23.91
CA GLU A 25 4.12 -20.63 25.08
C GLU A 25 4.53 -19.17 24.88
N PHE A 26 3.55 -18.33 24.56
CA PHE A 26 3.76 -16.88 24.51
C PHE A 26 4.05 -16.42 25.93
N SER A 27 5.14 -15.69 26.14
CA SER A 27 5.34 -14.98 27.40
C SER A 27 4.15 -14.05 27.63
N ASP A 28 3.52 -14.12 28.82
CA ASP A 28 2.42 -13.25 29.23
C ASP A 28 2.68 -11.76 28.92
N HIS A 29 3.95 -11.35 28.99
CA HIS A 29 4.38 -9.99 28.70
C HIS A 29 4.17 -9.59 27.22
N GLN A 30 4.42 -10.50 26.28
CA GLN A 30 4.22 -10.24 24.85
C GLN A 30 2.73 -10.14 24.52
N GLU A 31 1.89 -10.98 25.13
CA GLU A 31 0.45 -10.91 24.97
C GLU A 31 -0.10 -9.55 25.47
N ILE A 32 0.32 -9.11 26.65
CA ILE A 32 -0.09 -7.81 27.21
C ILE A 32 0.31 -6.65 26.27
N LYS A 33 1.51 -6.69 25.69
CA LYS A 33 1.96 -5.68 24.71
C LYS A 33 1.06 -5.66 23.47
N ILE A 34 0.72 -6.82 22.93
CA ILE A 34 -0.16 -6.94 21.75
C ILE A 34 -1.56 -6.41 22.08
N GLN A 35 -2.15 -6.81 23.21
CA GLN A 35 -3.47 -6.33 23.62
C GLN A 35 -3.50 -4.82 23.84
N THR A 36 -2.44 -4.27 24.46
CA THR A 36 -2.27 -2.83 24.64
C THR A 36 -2.19 -2.10 23.31
N LEU A 37 -1.43 -2.65 22.35
CA LEU A 37 -1.31 -2.09 21.00
C LEU A 37 -2.66 -2.12 20.26
N LEU A 38 -3.36 -3.26 20.27
CA LEU A 38 -4.68 -3.41 19.65
C LEU A 38 -5.68 -2.40 20.20
N LYS A 39 -5.73 -2.22 21.52
CA LYS A 39 -6.61 -1.24 22.18
C LYS A 39 -6.31 0.20 21.75
N ARG A 40 -5.04 0.51 21.45
CA ARG A 40 -4.64 1.83 20.96
C ARG A 40 -5.05 2.04 19.50
N LEU A 41 -4.79 1.04 18.66
CA LEU A 41 -4.98 1.12 17.20
C LEU A 41 -6.45 1.05 16.80
N ASN A 42 -7.20 0.11 17.39
CA ASN A 42 -8.62 -0.06 17.10
C ASN A 42 -9.46 0.90 17.93
N LYS A 43 -9.94 1.97 17.28
CA LYS A 43 -10.82 2.97 17.89
C LYS A 43 -12.24 2.44 18.07
N HIS A 44 -12.97 3.04 19.00
CA HIS A 44 -14.36 2.69 19.23
C HIS A 44 -15.21 2.95 17.96
N ALA A 45 -15.77 1.89 17.40
CA ALA A 45 -16.62 1.94 16.22
C ALA A 45 -18.08 2.22 16.62
N LEU A 46 -18.80 3.00 15.82
CA LEU A 46 -20.25 3.14 15.95
C LEU A 46 -20.97 1.87 15.48
N ILE A 47 -20.52 1.35 14.34
CA ILE A 47 -20.92 0.05 13.78
C ILE A 47 -19.70 -0.62 13.15
N SER A 48 -19.77 -1.93 12.96
CA SER A 48 -18.78 -2.70 12.23
C SER A 48 -19.43 -3.43 11.06
N VAL A 49 -18.82 -3.39 9.89
CA VAL A 49 -19.25 -4.12 8.70
C VAL A 49 -18.29 -5.29 8.48
N LYS A 50 -18.81 -6.52 8.57
CA LYS A 50 -18.04 -7.70 8.17
C LYS A 50 -18.13 -7.83 6.65
N SER A 51 -16.98 -7.68 5.99
CA SER A 51 -16.85 -7.71 4.54
C SER A 51 -16.80 -9.15 4.00
N VAL A 52 -17.07 -9.31 2.71
CA VAL A 52 -17.09 -10.61 2.02
C VAL A 52 -15.72 -11.26 1.90
N ASP A 53 -14.65 -10.47 2.00
CA ASP A 53 -13.24 -10.91 2.00
C ASP A 53 -12.72 -11.26 3.40
N GLY A 54 -13.57 -11.17 4.43
CA GLY A 54 -13.21 -11.51 5.82
C GLY A 54 -12.77 -10.31 6.67
N ASP A 55 -12.47 -9.16 6.05
CA ASP A 55 -12.16 -7.93 6.76
C ASP A 55 -13.33 -7.46 7.63
N ILE A 56 -13.01 -6.82 8.74
CA ILE A 56 -13.98 -6.04 9.52
C ILE A 56 -13.66 -4.57 9.33
N ILE A 57 -14.63 -3.81 8.83
CA ILE A 57 -14.53 -2.36 8.66
C ILE A 57 -15.28 -1.69 9.80
N ASP A 58 -14.54 -1.01 10.66
CA ASP A 58 -15.04 -0.23 11.78
C ASP A 58 -15.38 1.19 11.32
N CYS A 59 -16.64 1.59 11.47
CA CYS A 59 -17.10 2.95 11.20
C CYS A 59 -16.83 3.80 12.44
N VAL A 60 -15.66 4.43 12.48
CA VAL A 60 -15.19 5.22 13.62
C VAL A 60 -15.68 6.65 13.49
N PRO A 61 -16.23 7.28 14.55
CA PRO A 61 -16.58 8.70 14.51
C PRO A 61 -15.41 9.56 14.02
N ILE A 62 -15.69 10.52 13.13
CA ILE A 62 -14.64 11.26 12.42
C ILE A 62 -13.65 11.97 13.35
N HIS A 63 -14.08 12.39 14.54
CA HIS A 63 -13.25 13.05 15.57
C HIS A 63 -12.46 12.08 16.47
N SER A 64 -12.69 10.78 16.34
CA SER A 64 -12.08 9.74 17.20
C SER A 64 -11.13 8.83 16.42
N GLN A 65 -10.86 9.13 15.15
CA GLN A 65 -9.98 8.34 14.29
C GLN A 65 -8.50 8.37 14.76
N PRO A 66 -7.68 7.39 14.35
CA PRO A 66 -6.26 7.28 14.75
C PRO A 66 -5.41 8.52 14.49
N ALA A 67 -5.77 9.34 13.50
CA ALA A 67 -5.05 10.55 13.11
C ALA A 67 -4.68 11.46 14.30
N PHE A 68 -5.59 11.60 15.27
CA PHE A 68 -5.47 12.54 16.39
C PHE A 68 -4.68 12.02 17.59
N ASP A 69 -4.22 10.76 17.55
CA ASP A 69 -3.22 10.28 18.50
C ASP A 69 -1.85 10.93 18.25
N HIS A 70 -1.66 11.55 17.08
CA HIS A 70 -0.42 12.24 16.74
C HIS A 70 -0.28 13.49 17.63
N PRO A 71 0.87 13.70 18.31
CA PRO A 71 1.04 14.84 19.21
C PRO A 71 0.73 16.20 18.57
N LEU A 72 1.11 16.38 17.30
CA LEU A 72 0.85 17.61 16.55
C LEU A 72 -0.62 17.80 16.17
N LEU A 73 -1.43 16.73 16.19
CA LEU A 73 -2.81 16.76 15.69
C LEU A 73 -3.88 16.66 16.79
N ARG A 74 -3.51 16.66 18.08
CA ARG A 74 -4.46 16.51 19.20
C ARG A 74 -5.60 17.52 19.19
N ASN A 75 -5.33 18.75 18.75
CA ASN A 75 -6.30 19.85 18.66
C ASN A 75 -6.56 20.25 17.19
N HIS A 76 -6.31 19.34 16.25
CA HIS A 76 -6.47 19.62 14.83
C HIS A 76 -7.94 19.85 14.46
N THR A 77 -8.23 20.98 13.80
CA THR A 77 -9.57 21.24 13.27
C THR A 77 -9.73 20.54 11.92
N ILE A 78 -10.68 19.61 11.83
CA ILE A 78 -10.92 18.85 10.61
C ILE A 78 -11.40 19.77 9.49
N GLN A 79 -10.69 19.77 8.37
CA GLN A 79 -11.14 20.44 7.17
C GLN A 79 -12.06 19.49 6.39
N MET A 80 -13.30 19.91 6.16
CA MET A 80 -14.32 19.05 5.53
C MET A 80 -14.25 19.05 4.00
N ARG A 81 -13.64 20.08 3.41
CA ARG A 81 -13.42 20.23 1.97
C ARG A 81 -12.18 21.08 1.71
N PRO A 82 -11.47 20.81 0.60
CA PRO A 82 -10.46 21.72 0.08
C PRO A 82 -11.11 23.01 -0.43
N SER A 83 -10.32 24.07 -0.56
CA SER A 83 -10.74 25.36 -1.10
C SER A 83 -10.93 25.31 -2.62
N PHE A 84 -10.19 24.43 -3.30
CA PHE A 84 -10.34 24.12 -4.73
C PHE A 84 -9.98 22.65 -5.01
N ILE A 85 -10.46 22.13 -6.14
CA ILE A 85 -9.98 20.87 -6.71
C ILE A 85 -9.30 21.24 -8.04
N PRO A 86 -8.02 20.87 -8.25
CA PRO A 86 -7.31 21.19 -9.48
C PRO A 86 -8.10 20.74 -10.71
N GLU A 87 -8.44 21.68 -11.58
CA GLU A 87 -9.18 21.41 -12.82
C GLU A 87 -8.22 20.95 -13.93
N ILE A 88 -8.68 20.00 -14.74
CA ILE A 88 -7.92 19.49 -15.88
C ILE A 88 -8.05 20.51 -17.02
N THR A 89 -6.93 21.01 -17.53
CA THR A 89 -6.88 21.84 -18.75
C THR A 89 -6.94 21.03 -20.04
N SER A 90 -6.75 19.69 -19.97
CA SER A 90 -6.78 18.78 -21.11
C SER A 90 -8.17 18.19 -21.42
N THR A 91 -8.42 17.89 -22.69
CA THR A 91 -9.69 17.37 -23.20
C THR A 91 -9.89 15.86 -22.99
N TYR A 92 -8.92 15.17 -22.37
CA TYR A 92 -8.90 13.71 -22.30
C TYR A 92 -9.61 13.18 -21.06
N THR A 93 -10.94 13.09 -21.11
CA THR A 93 -11.76 12.52 -20.03
C THR A 93 -12.38 11.19 -20.45
N LYS A 94 -11.57 10.14 -20.58
CA LYS A 94 -12.15 8.79 -20.61
C LYS A 94 -12.68 8.49 -19.21
N LYS A 95 -13.98 8.22 -19.12
CA LYS A 95 -14.66 7.88 -17.86
C LYS A 95 -13.99 6.63 -17.29
N CYS A 96 -13.34 6.77 -16.15
CA CYS A 96 -12.71 5.66 -15.46
C CYS A 96 -13.81 4.70 -14.95
N THR A 97 -13.65 3.40 -15.18
CA THR A 97 -14.62 2.41 -14.69
C THR A 97 -14.60 2.41 -13.17
N LYS A 98 -15.74 2.67 -12.53
CA LYS A 98 -15.83 2.79 -11.07
C LYS A 98 -15.57 1.43 -10.41
N ALA A 99 -14.35 1.21 -9.91
CA ALA A 99 -14.04 0.10 -9.03
C ALA A 99 -14.61 0.36 -7.63
N THR A 100 -15.24 -0.64 -7.02
CA THR A 100 -15.80 -0.57 -5.67
C THR A 100 -15.08 -1.52 -4.73
N GLN A 101 -14.95 -1.14 -3.46
CA GLN A 101 -14.28 -1.98 -2.48
C GLN A 101 -15.16 -3.16 -2.03
N ALA A 102 -14.55 -4.29 -1.66
CA ALA A 102 -15.25 -5.52 -1.32
C ALA A 102 -16.33 -5.34 -0.23
N TRP A 103 -16.01 -4.56 0.80
CA TRP A 103 -16.90 -4.29 1.94
C TRP A 103 -18.19 -3.57 1.54
N HIS A 104 -18.21 -2.94 0.36
CA HIS A 104 -19.41 -2.31 -0.18
C HIS A 104 -20.52 -3.30 -0.53
N LYS A 105 -20.23 -4.60 -0.62
CA LYS A 105 -21.28 -5.61 -0.75
C LYS A 105 -22.01 -5.90 0.56
N SER A 106 -21.40 -5.56 1.70
CA SER A 106 -21.89 -5.96 3.03
C SER A 106 -22.46 -4.79 3.85
N GLY A 107 -22.12 -3.55 3.50
CA GLY A 107 -22.66 -2.39 4.22
C GLY A 107 -22.05 -1.06 3.78
N ARG A 108 -22.42 0.00 4.50
CA ARG A 108 -21.92 1.37 4.34
C ARG A 108 -21.67 1.96 5.72
N CYS A 109 -20.71 2.88 5.83
CA CYS A 109 -20.54 3.64 7.07
C CYS A 109 -21.50 4.84 7.12
N PRO A 110 -22.10 5.15 8.28
CA PRO A 110 -22.94 6.32 8.46
C PRO A 110 -22.20 7.63 8.19
N GLU A 111 -22.94 8.71 7.98
CA GLU A 111 -22.36 10.05 7.95
C GLU A 111 -21.63 10.36 9.26
N ASN A 112 -20.64 11.26 9.21
CA ASN A 112 -19.78 11.63 10.35
C ASN A 112 -18.94 10.48 10.93
N THR A 113 -18.79 9.38 10.18
CA THR A 113 -17.85 8.29 10.50
C THR A 113 -16.89 8.04 9.34
N VAL A 114 -15.76 7.39 9.62
CA VAL A 114 -14.78 6.95 8.62
C VAL A 114 -14.57 5.43 8.72
N PRO A 115 -14.59 4.69 7.60
CA PRO A 115 -14.32 3.26 7.58
C PRO A 115 -12.83 3.00 7.80
N ILE A 116 -12.51 2.25 8.85
CA ILE A 116 -11.16 1.84 9.19
C ILE A 116 -11.13 0.31 9.26
N ARG A 117 -10.21 -0.32 8.53
CA ARG A 117 -10.01 -1.77 8.64
C ARG A 117 -9.52 -2.10 10.05
N ARG A 118 -10.24 -2.96 10.75
CA ARG A 118 -9.84 -3.44 12.08
C ARG A 118 -8.52 -4.19 11.97
N ILE A 119 -7.60 -3.85 12.86
CA ILE A 119 -6.32 -4.55 12.99
C ILE A 119 -6.53 -5.76 13.90
N MET A 120 -6.15 -6.93 13.40
CA MET A 120 -6.27 -8.19 14.13
C MET A 120 -4.95 -8.54 14.83
N LYS A 121 -5.00 -9.44 15.81
CA LYS A 121 -3.81 -9.92 16.53
C LYS A 121 -2.80 -10.53 15.55
N GLU A 122 -3.31 -11.29 14.60
CA GLU A 122 -2.54 -11.97 13.56
C GLU A 122 -1.79 -10.97 12.68
N ASP A 123 -2.36 -9.77 12.44
CA ASP A 123 -1.70 -8.70 11.69
C ASP A 123 -0.42 -8.23 12.40
N ILE A 124 -0.48 -8.07 13.72
CA ILE A 124 0.68 -7.69 14.53
C ILE A 124 1.71 -8.82 14.56
N LEU A 125 1.27 -10.07 14.68
CA LEU A 125 2.16 -11.23 14.74
C LEU A 125 2.91 -11.51 13.44
N ARG A 126 2.39 -11.07 12.28
CA ARG A 126 3.11 -11.15 11.00
C ARG A 126 4.18 -10.06 10.83
N SER A 127 4.10 -8.97 11.59
CA SER A 127 5.09 -7.90 11.51
C SER A 127 6.43 -8.33 12.14
N LYS A 128 7.54 -7.73 11.69
CA LYS A 128 8.90 -8.03 12.20
C LYS A 128 9.00 -7.83 13.72
N SER A 129 8.34 -6.81 14.25
CA SER A 129 8.23 -6.55 15.68
C SER A 129 7.00 -5.69 16.00
N ILE A 130 6.55 -5.74 17.25
CA ILE A 130 5.42 -4.93 17.75
C ILE A 130 5.72 -3.43 17.58
N GLU A 131 6.97 -3.01 17.77
CA GLU A 131 7.41 -1.61 17.70
C GLU A 131 7.50 -1.07 16.26
N SER A 132 7.63 -1.98 15.29
CA SER A 132 7.72 -1.67 13.85
C SER A 132 6.40 -1.85 13.10
N PHE A 133 5.32 -2.28 13.76
CA PHE A 133 4.01 -2.44 13.13
C PHE A 133 3.58 -1.17 12.38
N GLY A 134 3.14 -1.35 11.14
CA GLY A 134 2.70 -0.26 10.25
C GLY A 134 3.83 0.56 9.62
N LYS A 135 5.10 0.42 10.03
CA LYS A 135 6.22 1.23 9.53
C LYS A 135 6.96 0.53 8.39
N LYS A 136 7.51 1.31 7.46
CA LYS A 136 8.57 0.85 6.55
C LYS A 136 9.91 0.95 7.29
N THR A 137 10.75 -0.09 7.21
CA THR A 137 12.06 -0.15 7.89
C THR A 137 13.24 0.21 6.99
N THR A 138 12.99 0.36 5.70
CA THR A 138 13.97 0.64 4.64
C THR A 138 13.42 1.74 3.75
N SER A 139 14.30 2.56 3.18
CA SER A 139 13.91 3.53 2.16
C SER A 139 13.41 2.77 0.92
N SER A 140 12.21 3.09 0.46
CA SER A 140 11.57 2.50 -0.71
C SER A 140 11.52 3.46 -1.90
N ILE A 141 12.42 4.44 -1.93
CA ILE A 141 12.46 5.40 -3.03
C ILE A 141 13.36 4.83 -4.13
N PRO A 142 12.90 4.82 -5.39
CA PRO A 142 13.77 4.53 -6.52
C PRO A 142 14.87 5.61 -6.59
N GLU A 143 16.06 5.26 -6.09
CA GLU A 143 17.32 6.02 -6.21
C GLU A 143 18.35 5.14 -6.92
N ASN A 144 19.49 5.73 -7.30
CA ASN A 144 20.57 5.01 -7.99
C ASN A 144 21.23 3.88 -7.15
N ASP A 145 20.94 3.80 -5.85
CA ASP A 145 21.36 2.72 -4.95
C ASP A 145 20.13 2.22 -4.15
N PRO A 146 19.26 1.40 -4.77
CA PRO A 146 18.06 0.88 -4.11
C PRO A 146 18.44 0.03 -2.88
N SER A 147 17.55 -0.07 -1.89
CA SER A 147 17.69 -1.10 -0.87
C SER A 147 17.85 -2.46 -1.53
N LYS A 148 18.81 -3.27 -1.05
CA LYS A 148 19.26 -4.51 -1.70
C LYS A 148 18.17 -5.50 -2.12
N ASP A 149 16.99 -5.43 -1.50
CA ASP A 149 15.87 -6.33 -1.74
C ASP A 149 14.68 -5.67 -2.48
N HIS A 150 14.78 -4.43 -2.96
CA HIS A 150 13.69 -3.77 -3.68
C HIS A 150 14.02 -3.56 -5.16
N GLU A 151 13.05 -3.84 -6.02
CA GLU A 151 13.19 -3.64 -7.46
C GLU A 151 12.06 -2.79 -8.01
N TYR A 152 12.39 -2.00 -9.04
CA TYR A 152 11.55 -0.90 -9.50
C TYR A 152 11.41 -0.93 -11.02
N ALA A 153 10.26 -0.45 -11.49
CA ALA A 153 10.05 -0.02 -12.87
C ALA A 153 9.20 1.26 -12.81
N VAL A 154 9.87 2.42 -12.91
CA VAL A 154 9.28 3.72 -12.57
C VAL A 154 9.53 4.79 -13.63
N MET A 155 8.57 5.68 -13.79
CA MET A 155 8.68 6.92 -14.55
C MET A 155 8.96 8.07 -13.57
N ASN A 156 10.04 8.80 -13.81
CA ASN A 156 10.52 9.87 -12.92
C ASN A 156 10.18 11.25 -13.46
N SER A 157 9.84 12.18 -12.57
CA SER A 157 9.79 13.61 -12.84
C SER A 157 10.53 14.36 -11.73
N MET A 158 11.70 14.91 -12.05
CA MET A 158 12.63 15.52 -11.06
C MET A 158 13.10 16.93 -11.44
N GLN A 159 12.61 17.50 -12.55
CA GLN A 159 13.08 18.79 -13.07
C GLN A 159 12.20 19.98 -12.64
N GLY A 160 11.44 19.84 -11.56
CA GLY A 160 10.41 20.81 -11.19
C GLY A 160 10.07 20.80 -9.71
N LYS A 161 9.16 21.71 -9.36
CA LYS A 161 8.57 21.84 -8.04
C LYS A 161 7.10 21.45 -8.14
N TYR A 162 6.68 20.50 -7.31
CA TYR A 162 5.40 19.83 -7.46
C TYR A 162 4.51 20.09 -6.25
N PHE A 163 3.33 20.63 -6.50
CA PHE A 163 2.27 20.84 -5.52
C PHE A 163 1.19 19.76 -5.62
N GLY A 164 1.49 18.67 -6.33
CA GLY A 164 0.63 17.52 -6.48
C GLY A 164 0.84 16.76 -7.77
N THR A 165 0.08 15.68 -7.92
CA THR A 165 0.05 14.83 -9.10
C THR A 165 -1.32 14.18 -9.28
N LYS A 166 -1.69 13.94 -10.53
CA LYS A 166 -2.87 13.16 -10.92
C LYS A 166 -2.47 12.09 -11.92
N PHE A 167 -3.04 10.90 -11.80
CA PHE A 167 -2.83 9.80 -12.74
C PHE A 167 -3.97 8.80 -12.68
N ALA A 168 -4.08 7.97 -13.72
CA ALA A 168 -4.85 6.74 -13.69
C ALA A 168 -3.88 5.54 -13.67
N VAL A 169 -4.04 4.67 -12.68
CA VAL A 169 -3.26 3.43 -12.53
C VAL A 169 -4.13 2.23 -12.88
N ASN A 170 -3.61 1.33 -13.71
CA ASN A 170 -4.28 0.09 -14.08
C ASN A 170 -4.29 -0.91 -12.90
N MET A 171 -5.40 -1.59 -12.69
CA MET A 171 -5.64 -2.44 -11.51
C MET A 171 -5.34 -3.90 -11.85
N TRP A 172 -4.27 -4.46 -11.32
CA TRP A 172 -3.93 -5.89 -11.42
C TRP A 172 -3.76 -6.51 -10.04
N LYS A 173 -3.96 -7.83 -9.95
CA LYS A 173 -3.69 -8.63 -8.75
C LYS A 173 -2.44 -9.47 -9.02
N PRO A 174 -1.23 -8.91 -8.86
CA PRO A 174 0.02 -9.66 -9.04
C PRO A 174 0.09 -10.84 -8.07
N GLU A 175 0.68 -11.95 -8.52
CA GLU A 175 1.06 -13.04 -7.61
C GLU A 175 2.30 -12.63 -6.80
N VAL A 176 2.30 -13.00 -5.51
CA VAL A 176 3.43 -12.74 -4.61
C VAL A 176 3.94 -14.08 -4.09
N GLN A 177 5.21 -14.39 -4.35
CA GLN A 177 5.77 -15.72 -4.13
C GLN A 177 5.80 -16.11 -2.65
N VAL A 178 6.25 -15.21 -1.78
CA VAL A 178 6.35 -15.47 -0.33
C VAL A 178 5.72 -14.35 0.50
N PRO A 179 5.18 -14.63 1.71
CA PRO A 179 4.44 -13.64 2.47
C PRO A 179 5.20 -12.37 2.85
N ASN A 180 6.54 -12.44 2.94
CA ASN A 180 7.37 -11.29 3.30
C ASN A 180 7.78 -10.40 2.11
N GLU A 181 7.25 -10.71 0.91
CA GLU A 181 7.32 -9.88 -0.28
C GLU A 181 6.03 -9.10 -0.50
N PHE A 182 6.07 -8.18 -1.45
CA PHE A 182 4.91 -7.44 -1.92
C PHE A 182 5.09 -7.02 -3.38
N SER A 183 4.00 -6.56 -3.99
CA SER A 183 4.00 -5.88 -5.28
C SER A 183 3.09 -4.66 -5.24
N LEU A 184 3.66 -3.49 -5.59
CA LEU A 184 3.01 -2.18 -5.51
C LEU A 184 2.87 -1.58 -6.90
N ALA A 185 1.80 -0.80 -7.08
CA ALA A 185 1.62 0.15 -8.18
C ALA A 185 1.27 1.51 -7.56
N GLN A 186 2.21 2.46 -7.55
CA GLN A 186 2.10 3.64 -6.70
C GLN A 186 2.68 4.92 -7.32
N THR A 187 2.45 6.02 -6.61
CA THR A 187 3.22 7.25 -6.77
C THR A 187 4.03 7.55 -5.52
N TRP A 188 5.17 8.22 -5.69
CA TRP A 188 5.92 8.86 -4.63
C TRP A 188 5.97 10.35 -4.89
N LEU A 189 5.53 11.16 -3.92
CA LEU A 189 5.72 12.59 -3.88
C LEU A 189 6.73 12.91 -2.78
N VAL A 190 7.91 13.39 -3.16
CA VAL A 190 9.07 13.48 -2.26
C VAL A 190 9.59 14.91 -2.18
N SER A 191 10.05 15.30 -0.99
CA SER A 191 10.82 16.52 -0.75
C SER A 191 11.91 16.25 0.29
N GLY A 192 12.99 17.04 0.27
CA GLY A 192 14.13 16.85 1.17
C GLY A 192 15.02 15.65 0.82
N VAL A 193 16.04 15.40 1.64
CA VAL A 193 17.08 14.38 1.40
C VAL A 193 17.46 13.68 2.70
N GLY A 194 17.97 12.45 2.61
CA GLY A 194 18.44 11.68 3.77
C GLY A 194 17.39 11.62 4.90
N THR A 195 17.77 12.05 6.11
CA THR A 195 16.93 11.98 7.31
C THR A 195 15.87 13.07 7.40
N THR A 196 15.96 14.14 6.59
CA THR A 196 14.93 15.20 6.51
C THR A 196 13.95 14.97 5.36
N ARG A 197 14.06 13.82 4.70
CA ARG A 197 13.21 13.47 3.57
C ARG A 197 11.78 13.25 4.01
N ASN A 198 10.86 13.83 3.26
CA ASN A 198 9.43 13.63 3.39
C ASN A 198 8.91 12.90 2.17
N THR A 199 7.94 12.03 2.37
CA THR A 199 7.32 11.25 1.29
C THR A 199 5.84 11.10 1.59
N ILE A 200 5.01 11.31 0.57
CA ILE A 200 3.63 10.86 0.52
C ILE A 200 3.53 9.84 -0.60
N GLU A 201 2.91 8.71 -0.33
CA GLU A 201 2.70 7.64 -1.29
C GLU A 201 1.23 7.22 -1.28
N ALA A 202 0.72 6.89 -2.46
CA ALA A 202 -0.59 6.27 -2.60
C ALA A 202 -0.63 5.41 -3.85
N GLY A 203 -1.41 4.33 -3.78
CA GLY A 203 -1.50 3.39 -4.88
C GLY A 203 -2.26 2.13 -4.52
N LEU A 204 -1.94 1.08 -5.25
CA LEU A 204 -2.49 -0.26 -5.08
C LEU A 204 -1.36 -1.21 -4.68
N GLN A 205 -1.69 -2.20 -3.86
CA GLN A 205 -0.72 -3.21 -3.44
C GLN A 205 -1.34 -4.58 -3.20
N VAL A 206 -0.54 -5.62 -3.42
CA VAL A 206 -0.72 -6.96 -2.87
C VAL A 206 0.41 -7.18 -1.88
N TYR A 207 0.06 -7.35 -0.60
CA TYR A 207 1.07 -7.48 0.48
C TYR A 207 0.60 -8.48 1.55
N PRO A 208 0.90 -9.78 1.36
CA PRO A 208 0.39 -10.83 2.24
C PRO A 208 0.92 -10.76 3.66
N GLY A 209 2.18 -10.36 3.85
CA GLY A 209 2.76 -10.19 5.19
C GLY A 209 2.03 -9.13 6.00
N LYS A 210 1.50 -8.10 5.34
CA LYS A 210 0.72 -7.04 5.97
C LYS A 210 -0.72 -7.47 6.24
N TYR A 211 -1.42 -7.98 5.23
CA TYR A 211 -2.88 -8.18 5.30
C TYR A 211 -3.31 -9.62 5.62
N GLY A 212 -2.42 -10.59 5.47
CA GLY A 212 -2.72 -12.01 5.63
C GLY A 212 -3.45 -12.62 4.43
N ASP A 213 -3.53 -11.88 3.32
CA ASP A 213 -4.16 -12.30 2.08
C ASP A 213 -3.43 -11.73 0.85
N ASN A 214 -3.80 -12.21 -0.33
CA ASN A 214 -3.24 -11.75 -1.60
C ASN A 214 -4.19 -10.74 -2.29
N ASN A 215 -5.05 -10.05 -1.55
CA ASN A 215 -6.05 -9.17 -2.16
C ASN A 215 -5.43 -7.85 -2.63
N LEU A 216 -5.90 -7.33 -3.78
CA LEU A 216 -5.51 -6.01 -4.25
C LEU A 216 -6.15 -4.94 -3.36
N ARG A 217 -5.32 -4.14 -2.68
CA ARG A 217 -5.79 -3.17 -1.68
C ARG A 217 -5.32 -1.76 -2.03
N LEU A 218 -6.19 -0.77 -1.83
CA LEU A 218 -5.77 0.63 -1.78
C LEU A 218 -4.79 0.79 -0.62
N PHE A 219 -3.70 1.51 -0.82
CA PHE A 219 -2.85 1.92 0.30
C PHE A 219 -2.47 3.38 0.20
N VAL A 220 -2.12 3.91 1.37
CA VAL A 220 -1.45 5.18 1.52
C VAL A 220 -0.28 5.00 2.46
N PHE A 221 0.77 5.78 2.28
CA PHE A 221 1.91 5.82 3.20
C PHE A 221 2.43 7.27 3.29
N TRP A 222 3.03 7.61 4.42
CA TRP A 222 3.78 8.85 4.54
C TRP A 222 4.95 8.69 5.50
N THR A 223 5.95 9.55 5.37
CA THR A 223 7.06 9.71 6.33
C THR A 223 7.55 11.15 6.29
N ALA A 224 8.10 11.65 7.40
CA ALA A 224 8.74 12.96 7.51
C ALA A 224 10.22 12.89 7.88
N ASN A 225 10.78 11.69 8.05
CA ASN A 225 12.16 11.48 8.48
C ASN A 225 12.93 10.41 7.69
N GLY A 226 12.67 10.30 6.39
CA GLY A 226 13.35 9.33 5.55
C GLY A 226 13.21 7.88 6.02
N TYR A 227 12.00 7.48 6.43
CA TYR A 227 11.66 6.11 6.86
C TYR A 227 12.33 5.66 8.17
N GLN A 228 12.94 6.57 8.94
CA GLN A 228 13.64 6.24 10.18
C GLN A 228 12.72 6.10 11.41
N GLY A 229 11.41 6.28 11.26
CA GLY A 229 10.45 5.97 12.33
C GLY A 229 9.19 6.83 12.40
N THR A 230 9.04 7.85 11.55
CA THR A 230 7.79 8.60 11.41
C THR A 230 6.90 8.04 10.32
N GLY A 231 5.60 8.21 10.49
CA GLY A 231 4.58 7.78 9.55
C GLY A 231 4.46 6.25 9.43
N CYS A 232 3.50 5.83 8.64
CA CYS A 232 3.10 4.43 8.49
C CYS A 232 2.14 4.26 7.32
N TYR A 233 1.84 3.00 7.04
CA TYR A 233 0.76 2.62 6.14
C TYR A 233 -0.61 2.97 6.71
N ASN A 234 -1.50 3.43 5.83
CA ASN A 234 -2.94 3.54 6.08
C ASN A 234 -3.25 4.29 7.39
N ASN A 235 -4.11 3.68 8.21
CA ASN A 235 -4.49 4.17 9.54
C ASN A 235 -3.79 3.37 10.66
N ASP A 236 -2.69 2.66 10.35
CA ASP A 236 -1.99 1.79 11.32
C ASP A 236 -1.20 2.59 12.37
N CYS A 237 -1.10 3.90 12.17
CA CYS A 237 -0.62 4.89 13.11
C CYS A 237 -1.28 6.24 12.84
N ALA A 238 -0.98 7.22 13.68
CA ALA A 238 -1.54 8.56 13.58
C ALA A 238 -0.90 9.39 12.46
N GLY A 239 -1.65 10.34 11.88
CA GLY A 239 -1.15 11.29 10.88
C GLY A 239 -2.14 11.57 9.75
N PHE A 240 -2.56 10.54 9.02
CA PHE A 240 -3.52 10.70 7.92
C PHE A 240 -4.93 10.97 8.47
N VAL A 241 -5.52 12.12 8.12
CA VAL A 241 -6.88 12.48 8.52
C VAL A 241 -7.83 12.01 7.42
N GLN A 242 -8.53 10.89 7.67
CA GLN A 242 -9.56 10.38 6.79
C GLN A 242 -10.86 11.19 6.98
N ARG A 243 -11.60 11.37 5.88
CA ARG A 243 -12.86 12.13 5.84
C ARG A 243 -13.96 11.34 5.15
N SER A 244 -13.64 10.61 4.10
CA SER A 244 -14.64 9.83 3.38
C SER A 244 -15.24 8.74 4.26
N ASN A 245 -16.57 8.62 4.25
CA ASN A 245 -17.28 7.47 4.80
C ASN A 245 -17.47 6.34 3.76
N LYS A 246 -16.93 6.51 2.54
CA LYS A 246 -17.13 5.60 1.40
C LYS A 246 -15.88 4.82 1.02
N ILE A 247 -14.67 5.32 1.31
CA ILE A 247 -13.42 4.62 0.95
C ILE A 247 -12.64 4.33 2.22
N ALA A 248 -12.23 3.07 2.40
CA ALA A 248 -11.32 2.62 3.44
C ALA A 248 -9.90 2.50 2.86
N VAL A 249 -8.93 3.25 3.36
CA VAL A 249 -7.52 2.94 3.05
C VAL A 249 -7.15 1.58 3.64
N GLY A 250 -6.40 0.77 2.90
CA GLY A 250 -6.20 -0.64 3.19
C GLY A 250 -7.33 -1.57 2.73
N GLY A 251 -8.47 -1.05 2.23
CA GLY A 251 -9.60 -1.86 1.78
C GLY A 251 -9.39 -2.52 0.41
N THR A 252 -9.90 -3.74 0.27
CA THR A 252 -9.80 -4.58 -0.93
C THR A 252 -10.65 -4.08 -2.09
N TYR A 253 -10.12 -4.16 -3.31
CA TYR A 253 -10.88 -4.12 -4.56
C TYR A 253 -11.00 -5.53 -5.15
N ASN A 254 -12.23 -5.93 -5.49
CA ASN A 254 -12.49 -7.24 -6.09
C ASN A 254 -12.44 -7.21 -7.64
N THR A 255 -12.49 -6.02 -8.21
CA THR A 255 -12.50 -5.83 -9.66
C THR A 255 -11.08 -5.51 -10.11
N VAL A 256 -10.51 -6.41 -10.92
CA VAL A 256 -9.14 -6.32 -11.44
C VAL A 256 -9.12 -6.63 -12.93
N SER A 257 -8.11 -6.14 -13.63
CA SER A 257 -7.92 -6.32 -15.06
C SER A 257 -7.53 -7.76 -15.39
N GLN A 258 -7.76 -8.14 -16.65
CA GLN A 258 -7.51 -9.49 -17.15
C GLN A 258 -6.68 -9.45 -18.42
N TYR A 259 -5.83 -10.45 -18.62
CA TYR A 259 -5.01 -10.56 -19.83
C TYR A 259 -5.90 -10.71 -21.06
N ASP A 260 -5.69 -9.85 -22.05
CA ASP A 260 -6.54 -9.72 -23.26
C ASP A 260 -8.03 -9.46 -22.99
N GLY A 261 -8.39 -9.10 -21.76
CA GLY A 261 -9.77 -8.94 -21.29
C GLY A 261 -10.13 -7.52 -20.85
N ASP A 262 -11.10 -7.44 -19.94
CA ASP A 262 -11.57 -6.18 -19.36
C ASP A 262 -10.45 -5.50 -18.57
N GLN A 263 -10.38 -4.17 -18.70
CA GLN A 263 -9.37 -3.33 -18.05
C GLN A 263 -10.03 -2.38 -17.05
N TYR A 264 -9.47 -2.32 -15.85
CA TYR A 264 -9.93 -1.45 -14.78
C TYR A 264 -8.81 -0.52 -14.32
N GLU A 265 -9.19 0.66 -13.88
CA GLU A 265 -8.27 1.72 -13.50
C GLU A 265 -8.75 2.41 -12.23
N LEU A 266 -7.81 2.97 -11.49
CA LEU A 266 -8.08 3.85 -10.37
C LEU A 266 -7.49 5.24 -10.66
N SER A 267 -8.31 6.27 -10.62
CA SER A 267 -7.81 7.65 -10.68
C SER A 267 -7.36 8.08 -9.29
N VAL A 268 -6.13 8.57 -9.19
CA VAL A 268 -5.54 9.10 -7.96
C VAL A 268 -5.15 10.56 -8.19
N LEU A 269 -5.49 11.42 -7.24
CA LEU A 269 -5.09 12.82 -7.21
C LEU A 269 -4.56 13.14 -5.80
N ILE A 270 -3.33 13.61 -5.72
CA ILE A 270 -2.72 14.18 -4.51
C ILE A 270 -2.39 15.63 -4.81
N TRP A 271 -2.77 16.56 -3.94
CA TRP A 271 -2.43 17.97 -4.13
C TRP A 271 -2.35 18.74 -2.83
N LYS A 272 -1.57 19.83 -2.84
CA LYS A 272 -1.49 20.78 -1.75
C LYS A 272 -2.58 21.83 -1.89
N ASP A 273 -3.32 22.06 -0.82
CA ASP A 273 -4.27 23.17 -0.69
C ASP A 273 -4.18 23.74 0.73
N GLY A 274 -3.87 25.04 0.82
CA GLY A 274 -3.40 25.65 2.07
C GLY A 274 -2.20 24.89 2.61
N GLU A 275 -2.28 24.46 3.87
CA GLU A 275 -1.25 23.64 4.52
C GLU A 275 -1.44 22.14 4.34
N ASN A 276 -2.54 21.67 3.76
CA ASN A 276 -2.85 20.24 3.72
C ASN A 276 -2.52 19.62 2.37
N TRP A 277 -2.09 18.36 2.41
CA TRP A 277 -1.99 17.50 1.24
C TRP A 277 -3.22 16.63 1.14
N TRP A 278 -4.10 16.91 0.19
CA TRP A 278 -5.35 16.18 -0.02
C TRP A 278 -5.16 14.95 -0.89
N LEU A 279 -5.95 13.91 -0.62
CA LEU A 279 -6.05 12.69 -1.41
C LEU A 279 -7.48 12.53 -1.94
N GLN A 280 -7.59 12.38 -3.26
CA GLN A 280 -8.82 12.00 -3.93
C GLN A 280 -8.61 10.70 -4.72
N ILE A 281 -9.57 9.80 -4.58
CA ILE A 281 -9.63 8.53 -5.30
C ILE A 281 -10.94 8.51 -6.10
N GLY A 282 -10.80 8.44 -7.44
CA GLY A 282 -11.94 8.64 -8.34
C GLY A 282 -12.56 10.02 -8.12
N GLU A 283 -13.82 10.04 -7.69
CA GLU A 283 -14.58 11.27 -7.39
C GLU A 283 -14.63 11.59 -5.89
N GLU A 284 -14.06 10.72 -5.03
CA GLU A 284 -14.22 10.82 -3.58
C GLU A 284 -12.95 11.40 -2.94
N ILE A 285 -13.12 12.49 -2.18
CA ILE A 285 -12.07 13.06 -1.33
C ILE A 285 -11.93 12.16 -0.11
N VAL A 286 -10.86 11.35 -0.10
CA VAL A 286 -10.63 10.33 0.93
C VAL A 286 -10.23 10.97 2.25
N GLY A 287 -9.32 11.94 2.20
CA GLY A 287 -8.73 12.56 3.38
C GLY A 287 -7.55 13.45 3.00
N TYR A 288 -6.73 13.78 3.99
CA TYR A 288 -5.55 14.61 3.80
C TYR A 288 -4.48 14.35 4.86
N TRP A 289 -3.24 14.72 4.54
CA TRP A 289 -2.15 14.84 5.51
C TRP A 289 -1.97 16.31 5.89
N PRO A 290 -2.11 16.67 7.18
CA PRO A 290 -1.80 18.02 7.64
C PRO A 290 -0.33 18.40 7.40
N GLY A 291 -0.09 19.62 6.93
CA GLY A 291 1.28 20.11 6.63
C GLY A 291 2.22 20.11 7.82
N GLN A 292 1.68 20.23 9.03
CA GLN A 292 2.42 20.16 10.29
C GLN A 292 3.16 18.83 10.50
N LEU A 293 2.79 17.77 9.77
CA LEU A 293 3.50 16.49 9.79
C LEU A 293 4.86 16.57 9.08
N PHE A 294 5.04 17.54 8.19
CA PHE A 294 6.13 17.59 7.23
C PHE A 294 7.08 18.77 7.52
N ASN A 295 8.37 18.54 7.28
CA ASN A 295 9.42 19.55 7.44
C ASN A 295 10.00 20.06 6.11
N SER A 296 9.72 19.39 4.99
CA SER A 296 10.17 19.78 3.65
C SER A 296 9.03 19.87 2.63
N LEU A 297 8.02 19.00 2.69
CA LEU A 297 6.85 19.06 1.81
C LEU A 297 5.97 20.31 2.02
N GLY A 298 6.15 21.10 3.08
CA GLY A 298 5.47 22.39 3.23
C GLY A 298 5.75 23.35 2.07
N ASN A 299 6.93 23.25 1.45
CA ASN A 299 7.32 24.03 0.29
C ASN A 299 7.02 23.34 -1.04
N GLY A 300 6.32 22.21 -1.07
CA GLY A 300 6.13 21.39 -2.27
C GLY A 300 7.18 20.27 -2.41
N GLY A 301 6.88 19.33 -3.31
CA GLY A 301 7.76 18.23 -3.69
C GLY A 301 8.81 18.65 -4.71
N THR A 302 9.94 17.96 -4.71
CA THR A 302 11.02 18.09 -5.69
C THR A 302 11.10 16.87 -6.63
N ILE A 303 10.41 15.79 -6.28
CA ILE A 303 10.35 14.56 -7.06
C ILE A 303 8.91 14.06 -7.07
N VAL A 304 8.43 13.69 -8.24
CA VAL A 304 7.26 12.83 -8.41
C VAL A 304 7.66 11.61 -9.22
N GLN A 305 7.32 10.43 -8.73
CA GLN A 305 7.55 9.16 -9.41
C GLN A 305 6.22 8.40 -9.51
N TRP A 306 6.08 7.58 -10.55
CA TRP A 306 4.97 6.65 -10.73
C TRP A 306 5.51 5.31 -11.22
N GLY A 307 4.99 4.19 -10.72
CA GLY A 307 5.36 2.88 -11.26
C GLY A 307 5.24 1.75 -10.27
N GLY A 308 5.95 0.67 -10.58
CA GLY A 308 5.98 -0.55 -9.80
C GLY A 308 7.14 -0.64 -8.82
N GLU A 309 6.89 -1.30 -7.69
CA GLU A 309 7.89 -1.68 -6.70
C GLU A 309 7.58 -3.09 -6.19
N ILE A 310 8.58 -3.97 -6.15
CA ILE A 310 8.48 -5.29 -5.53
C ILE A 310 9.58 -5.47 -4.50
N VAL A 311 9.41 -6.49 -3.64
CA VAL A 311 10.50 -7.01 -2.81
C VAL A 311 10.92 -8.37 -3.33
N ASN A 312 12.22 -8.54 -3.53
CA ASN A 312 12.88 -9.80 -3.88
C ASN A 312 13.65 -10.31 -2.66
N LYS A 313 13.15 -11.37 -2.02
CA LYS A 313 13.81 -12.00 -0.86
C LYS A 313 14.89 -13.00 -1.23
N GLU A 314 15.09 -13.24 -2.52
CA GLU A 314 16.01 -14.25 -3.03
C GLU A 314 15.84 -15.62 -2.34
N THR A 315 14.58 -16.03 -2.13
CA THR A 315 14.27 -17.28 -1.41
C THR A 315 14.91 -18.46 -2.14
N ASP A 316 15.60 -19.32 -1.40
CA ASP A 316 16.40 -20.44 -1.93
C ASP A 316 17.52 -20.03 -2.90
N GLY A 317 17.99 -18.77 -2.82
CA GLY A 317 19.10 -18.25 -3.60
C GLY A 317 18.77 -17.98 -5.07
N LYS A 318 17.48 -17.80 -5.39
CA LYS A 318 16.99 -17.47 -6.74
C LYS A 318 16.23 -16.17 -6.72
N HIS A 319 16.16 -15.49 -7.87
CA HIS A 319 15.29 -14.33 -7.99
C HIS A 319 13.82 -14.68 -7.67
N THR A 320 13.07 -13.74 -7.09
CA THR A 320 11.65 -13.93 -6.79
C THR A 320 10.81 -14.10 -8.06
N GLY A 321 9.80 -14.98 -7.99
CA GLY A 321 8.70 -15.08 -8.96
C GLY A 321 7.49 -14.20 -8.60
N THR A 322 7.67 -13.19 -7.76
CA THR A 322 6.65 -12.18 -7.50
C THR A 322 6.43 -11.32 -8.74
N ASP A 323 5.19 -11.20 -9.18
CA ASP A 323 4.84 -10.38 -10.34
C ASP A 323 4.95 -8.90 -10.02
N MET A 324 5.45 -8.10 -10.96
CA MET A 324 5.19 -6.66 -10.98
C MET A 324 4.01 -6.35 -11.89
N GLY A 325 3.00 -5.67 -11.35
CA GLY A 325 1.83 -5.26 -12.10
C GLY A 325 1.01 -6.47 -12.57
N SER A 326 1.05 -6.78 -13.86
CA SER A 326 0.30 -7.88 -14.48
C SER A 326 1.12 -9.16 -14.61
N GLY A 327 2.40 -9.14 -14.25
CA GLY A 327 3.33 -10.26 -14.49
C GLY A 327 3.90 -10.28 -15.92
N HIS A 328 3.51 -9.33 -16.77
CA HIS A 328 3.94 -9.25 -18.18
C HIS A 328 4.82 -8.03 -18.44
N PHE A 329 5.76 -8.18 -19.38
CA PHE A 329 6.66 -7.11 -19.77
C PHE A 329 5.95 -5.98 -20.53
N ALA A 330 6.50 -4.77 -20.41
CA ALA A 330 5.93 -3.52 -20.92
C ALA A 330 5.67 -3.53 -22.44
N GLU A 331 6.45 -4.30 -23.21
CA GLU A 331 6.32 -4.41 -24.66
C GLU A 331 4.99 -5.02 -25.11
N GLU A 332 4.34 -5.83 -24.26
CA GLU A 332 3.06 -6.45 -24.60
C GLU A 332 1.92 -5.42 -24.69
N GLY A 333 2.07 -4.26 -24.04
CA GLY A 333 1.18 -3.12 -24.20
C GLY A 333 -0.24 -3.31 -23.66
N TYR A 334 -1.18 -2.56 -24.22
CA TYR A 334 -2.54 -2.46 -23.68
C TYR A 334 -3.26 -3.82 -23.65
N LYS A 335 -3.98 -4.06 -22.53
CA LYS A 335 -4.66 -5.31 -22.15
C LYS A 335 -3.77 -6.44 -21.65
N LYS A 336 -2.44 -6.28 -21.67
CA LYS A 336 -1.48 -7.33 -21.31
C LYS A 336 -0.51 -6.86 -20.24
N ALA A 337 0.20 -5.78 -20.52
CA ALA A 337 1.07 -5.10 -19.57
C ALA A 337 0.29 -4.16 -18.66
N SER A 338 0.81 -3.93 -17.45
CA SER A 338 0.31 -2.87 -16.59
C SER A 338 0.69 -1.50 -17.13
N TYR A 339 -0.10 -0.48 -16.79
CA TYR A 339 0.16 0.88 -17.24
C TYR A 339 -0.26 1.95 -16.24
N PHE A 340 0.39 3.10 -16.38
CA PHE A 340 -0.09 4.38 -15.87
C PHE A 340 -0.35 5.30 -17.06
N ARG A 341 -1.41 6.09 -16.97
CA ARG A 341 -1.75 7.07 -18.01
C ARG A 341 -2.34 8.34 -17.43
N ASN A 342 -2.45 9.36 -18.29
CA ASN A 342 -2.85 10.71 -17.90
C ASN A 342 -2.00 11.21 -16.72
N LEU A 343 -0.69 11.01 -16.78
CA LEU A 343 0.22 11.54 -15.79
C LEU A 343 0.18 13.07 -15.85
N MET A 344 -0.09 13.68 -14.72
CA MET A 344 -0.12 15.13 -14.55
C MET A 344 0.61 15.51 -13.27
N THR A 345 1.18 16.70 -13.27
CA THR A 345 1.74 17.36 -12.10
C THR A 345 0.98 18.66 -11.84
N ILE A 346 1.07 19.17 -10.60
CA ILE A 346 0.49 20.45 -10.22
C ILE A 346 1.63 21.41 -9.90
N ASP A 347 1.60 22.58 -10.53
CA ASP A 347 2.59 23.64 -10.30
C ASP A 347 2.21 24.55 -9.12
N GLU A 348 3.05 25.55 -8.83
CA GLU A 348 2.81 26.52 -7.75
C GLU A 348 1.58 27.42 -7.95
N THR A 349 1.05 27.48 -9.18
CA THR A 349 -0.18 28.20 -9.51
C THR A 349 -1.43 27.33 -9.33
N ASN A 350 -1.28 26.13 -8.75
CA ASN A 350 -2.33 25.14 -8.57
C ASN A 350 -2.94 24.63 -9.88
N THR A 351 -2.19 24.72 -10.99
CA THR A 351 -2.64 24.28 -12.31
C THR A 351 -2.14 22.88 -12.63
N LEU A 352 -3.03 21.99 -13.10
CA LEU A 352 -2.63 20.69 -13.63
C LEU A 352 -1.93 20.84 -14.99
N ARG A 353 -0.74 20.25 -15.11
CA ARG A 353 0.07 20.24 -16.33
C ARG A 353 0.58 18.85 -16.65
N GLU A 354 0.80 18.59 -17.94
CA GLU A 354 1.54 17.41 -18.35
C GLU A 354 3.01 17.54 -17.91
N PRO A 355 3.58 16.52 -17.25
CA PRO A 355 4.95 16.57 -16.79
C PRO A 355 5.91 16.62 -17.98
N GLN A 356 6.96 17.44 -17.86
CA GLN A 356 7.99 17.59 -18.87
C GLN A 356 9.26 16.83 -18.45
N GLY A 357 10.03 16.33 -19.42
CA GLY A 357 11.32 15.69 -19.17
C GLY A 357 11.22 14.44 -18.28
N VAL A 358 10.10 13.70 -18.36
CA VAL A 358 9.98 12.43 -17.64
C VAL A 358 10.90 11.37 -18.24
N TYR A 359 11.43 10.49 -17.40
CA TYR A 359 12.35 9.45 -17.86
C TYR A 359 12.17 8.13 -17.08
N PRO A 360 12.28 6.98 -17.76
CA PRO A 360 12.16 5.68 -17.13
C PRO A 360 13.39 5.32 -16.28
N THR A 361 13.19 4.52 -15.24
CA THR A 361 14.25 3.85 -14.47
C THR A 361 13.78 2.47 -14.05
N THR A 362 14.68 1.50 -14.14
CA THR A 362 14.45 0.10 -13.80
C THR A 362 15.63 -0.43 -13.00
N GLY A 363 15.38 -1.40 -12.11
CA GLY A 363 16.44 -2.13 -11.41
C GLY A 363 17.11 -3.17 -12.32
N HIS A 364 16.30 -4.11 -12.83
CA HIS A 364 16.75 -5.20 -13.70
C HIS A 364 15.76 -5.42 -14.85
N ASP A 365 16.10 -4.92 -16.04
CA ASP A 365 15.21 -4.97 -17.23
C ASP A 365 14.79 -6.39 -17.65
N ASN A 366 15.60 -7.40 -17.33
CA ASN A 366 15.27 -8.79 -17.63
C ASN A 366 14.24 -9.40 -16.67
N CYS A 367 14.02 -8.79 -15.51
CA CYS A 367 13.09 -9.25 -14.47
C CYS A 367 11.80 -8.42 -14.52
N TYR A 368 11.97 -7.10 -14.61
CA TYR A 368 10.90 -6.11 -14.70
C TYR A 368 11.36 -4.94 -15.57
N ASN A 369 10.51 -4.49 -16.48
CA ASN A 369 10.86 -3.38 -17.35
C ASN A 369 9.75 -2.32 -17.44
N ILE A 370 10.10 -1.22 -18.10
CA ILE A 370 9.22 -0.08 -18.36
C ILE A 370 9.42 0.40 -19.79
N LYS A 371 8.33 0.82 -20.41
CA LYS A 371 8.34 1.39 -21.75
C LYS A 371 7.44 2.61 -21.78
N ALA A 372 7.99 3.76 -22.16
CA ALA A 372 7.19 4.96 -22.41
C ALA A 372 6.15 4.66 -23.49
N GLY A 373 4.91 5.10 -23.28
CA GLY A 373 3.86 4.95 -24.27
C GLY A 373 3.94 6.04 -25.33
N ASP A 374 3.14 5.89 -26.39
CA ASP A 374 3.11 6.85 -27.48
C ASP A 374 2.46 8.17 -27.02
N GLY A 375 3.21 9.27 -27.16
CA GLY A 375 2.73 10.63 -26.85
C GLY A 375 1.67 11.12 -27.83
N GLY A 376 0.94 12.17 -27.46
CA GLY A 376 -0.09 12.80 -28.32
C GLY A 376 -1.36 11.96 -28.54
N THR A 377 -1.51 10.86 -27.81
CA THR A 377 -2.70 10.00 -27.83
C THR A 377 -3.73 10.46 -26.78
N SER A 378 -4.93 9.88 -26.80
CA SER A 378 -5.96 10.09 -25.77
C SER A 378 -5.58 9.61 -24.36
N TRP A 379 -4.35 9.13 -24.18
CA TRP A 379 -3.79 8.63 -22.93
C TRP A 379 -2.88 9.65 -22.23
N GLY A 380 -2.63 10.82 -22.85
CA GLY A 380 -1.69 11.82 -22.35
C GLY A 380 -0.29 11.24 -22.16
N VAL A 381 0.50 11.80 -21.24
CA VAL A 381 1.76 11.17 -20.81
C VAL A 381 1.44 9.84 -20.11
N ASN A 382 2.03 8.75 -20.59
CA ASN A 382 1.72 7.39 -20.16
C ASN A 382 2.92 6.44 -20.34
N PHE A 383 2.87 5.29 -19.68
CA PHE A 383 3.85 4.22 -19.84
C PHE A 383 3.27 2.85 -19.49
N PHE A 384 3.89 1.81 -20.03
CA PHE A 384 3.68 0.42 -19.65
C PHE A 384 4.82 -0.06 -18.77
N TYR A 385 4.53 -0.99 -17.85
CA TYR A 385 5.52 -1.58 -16.96
C TYR A 385 5.07 -2.97 -16.51
N GLY A 386 6.01 -3.75 -15.99
CA GLY A 386 5.73 -5.03 -15.35
C GLY A 386 6.82 -6.07 -15.61
N GLY A 387 6.53 -7.30 -15.24
CA GLY A 387 7.38 -8.46 -15.47
C GLY A 387 7.10 -9.57 -14.46
N PRO A 388 7.45 -10.82 -14.79
CA PRO A 388 7.16 -11.99 -13.96
C PRO A 388 8.19 -12.20 -12.83
N GLY A 389 9.24 -11.36 -12.75
CA GLY A 389 10.38 -11.65 -11.91
C GLY A 389 11.18 -12.82 -12.48
N LEU A 390 11.20 -13.95 -11.77
CA LEU A 390 11.95 -15.16 -12.11
C LEU A 390 11.60 -15.69 -13.50
N ASN A 391 12.57 -15.68 -14.42
CA ASN A 391 12.43 -16.21 -15.78
C ASN A 391 13.80 -16.59 -16.39
N GLU A 392 13.82 -17.11 -17.63
CA GLU A 392 15.08 -17.56 -18.28
C GLU A 392 16.17 -16.49 -18.38
N ARG A 393 15.81 -15.20 -18.44
CA ARG A 393 16.75 -14.07 -18.50
C ARG A 393 17.00 -13.42 -17.13
N CYS A 394 16.29 -13.89 -16.10
CA CYS A 394 16.38 -13.43 -14.72
C CYS A 394 16.23 -14.64 -13.77
N PRO A 395 17.28 -15.46 -13.60
CA PRO A 395 17.23 -16.76 -12.93
C PRO A 395 17.25 -16.73 -11.39
#